data_AF-A0AA44M1S3-F1
#
_entry.id   AF-A0AA44M1S3-F1
#
_cell.length_a   1.000
_cell.length_b   1.000
_cell.length_c   1.000
_cell.angle_alpha   90.00
_cell.angle_beta   90.00
_cell.angle_gamma   90.00
#
_symmetry.space_group_name_H-M   'P 1'
#
loop_
_entity.id
_entity.type
_entity.pdbx_description
1 polymer ?
#
loop_
_entity_poly.entity_id
_entity_poly.type
_entity_poly.pdbx_seq_one_letter_code
_entity_poly.pdbx_strand_id
1 'polypeptide(L)' 'MRQIHRAGEKLFVDFAEPTLPNTTERRAHVFIDAMGASSYTFACATPAKTMEDWLGGIARALTV' A
#
# COMPACT_ATOMS: atom_id res chain seq x y z
N MET A 1 -6.40 15.38 -16.19
CA MET A 1 -7.55 15.38 -15.25
C MET A 1 -7.14 16.19 -14.02
N ARG A 2 -7.93 17.18 -13.60
CA ARG A 2 -7.71 17.92 -12.35
C ARG A 2 -8.71 17.41 -11.32
N GLN A 3 -8.32 16.41 -10.54
CA GLN A 3 -9.11 15.94 -9.41
C GLN A 3 -8.68 16.70 -8.15
N ILE A 4 -9.66 17.11 -7.34
CA ILE A 4 -9.41 17.64 -6.00
C ILE A 4 -9.57 16.46 -5.04
N HIS A 5 -8.58 16.24 -4.19
CA HIS A 5 -8.60 15.22 -3.15
C HIS A 5 -8.64 15.93 -1.81
N ARG A 6 -9.79 15.93 -1.11
CA ARG A 6 -9.80 16.47 0.25
C ARG A 6 -9.21 15.45 1.21
N ALA A 7 -8.66 15.94 2.32
CA ALA A 7 -8.06 15.09 3.33
C ALA A 7 -9.06 14.02 3.82
N GLY A 8 -8.63 12.77 3.85
CA GLY A 8 -9.44 11.62 4.27
C GLY A 8 -10.44 11.07 3.24
N GLU A 9 -10.60 11.68 2.06
CA GLU A 9 -11.61 11.22 1.09
C GLU A 9 -11.17 10.05 0.22
N LYS A 10 -9.86 9.96 -0.10
CA LYS A 10 -9.35 8.97 -1.04
C LYS A 10 -7.98 8.43 -0.63
N LEU A 11 -7.85 7.13 -0.82
CA LEU A 11 -6.67 6.32 -0.60
C LEU A 11 -6.42 5.52 -1.89
N PHE A 12 -5.21 5.56 -2.43
CA PHE A 12 -4.87 4.87 -3.68
C PHE A 12 -3.88 3.76 -3.38
N VAL A 13 -4.32 2.52 -3.54
CA VAL A 13 -3.55 1.33 -3.11
C VAL A 13 -3.25 0.41 -4.28
N ASP A 14 -2.08 -0.22 -4.25
CA ASP A 14 -1.70 -1.26 -5.20
C ASP A 14 -0.64 -2.21 -4.63
N PHE A 15 -0.42 -3.34 -5.30
CA PHE A 15 0.76 -4.18 -5.11
C PHE A 15 1.78 -3.94 -6.22
N ALA A 16 2.93 -3.39 -5.84
CA ALA A 16 4.02 -3.15 -6.77
C ALA A 16 4.61 -4.46 -7.33
N GLU A 17 5.09 -4.37 -8.57
CA GLU A 17 5.82 -5.43 -9.26
C GLU A 17 7.20 -4.91 -9.72
N PRO A 18 8.22 -5.79 -9.83
CA PRO A 18 8.18 -7.23 -9.57
C PRO A 18 8.25 -7.58 -8.07
N THR A 19 7.91 -8.82 -7.73
CA THR A 19 8.15 -9.40 -6.40
C THR A 19 9.64 -9.32 -6.04
N LEU A 20 9.95 -8.80 -4.86
CA LEU A 20 11.32 -8.55 -4.42
C LEU A 20 11.83 -9.71 -3.53
N PRO A 21 13.14 -9.99 -3.51
CA PRO A 21 13.71 -10.87 -2.51
C PRO A 21 13.63 -10.20 -1.12
N ASN A 22 13.26 -10.96 -0.09
CA ASN A 22 13.25 -10.51 1.29
C ASN A 22 14.19 -11.39 2.14
N THR A 23 14.69 -10.84 3.25
CA THR A 23 15.61 -11.50 4.16
C THR A 23 14.97 -12.70 4.88
N THR A 24 13.68 -12.60 5.21
CA THR A 24 12.92 -13.65 5.90
C THR A 24 12.07 -14.50 4.96
N GLU A 25 11.64 -13.93 3.84
CA GLU A 25 10.78 -14.61 2.87
C GLU A 25 11.49 -14.69 1.52
N ARG A 26 11.51 -15.89 0.90
CA ARG A 26 12.19 -16.10 -0.39
C ARG A 26 11.68 -15.16 -1.50
N ARG A 27 10.47 -14.60 -1.32
CA ARG A 27 9.80 -13.63 -2.19
C ARG A 27 8.84 -12.80 -1.34
N ALA A 28 8.81 -11.48 -1.53
CA ALA A 28 7.88 -10.57 -0.87
C ALA A 28 7.17 -9.66 -1.88
N HIS A 29 5.89 -9.44 -1.65
CA HIS A 29 5.07 -8.50 -2.40
C HIS A 29 4.99 -7.18 -1.64
N VAL A 30 5.14 -6.06 -2.35
CA VAL A 30 5.13 -4.74 -1.71
C VAL A 30 3.77 -4.10 -1.90
N PHE A 31 3.02 -3.97 -0.81
CA PHE A 31 1.83 -3.14 -0.76
C PHE A 31 2.26 -1.68 -0.71
N ILE A 32 1.67 -0.83 -1.56
CA ILE A 32 1.89 0.60 -1.61
C ILE A 32 0.55 1.31 -1.46
N ASP A 33 0.57 2.41 -0.71
CA ASP A 33 -0.53 3.35 -0.63
C ASP A 33 -0.05 4.79 -0.87
N ALA A 34 -0.92 5.64 -1.43
CA ALA A 34 -0.78 7.09 -1.50
C ALA A 34 -2.06 7.81 -1.05
N MET A 35 -1.96 8.63 -0.01
CA MET A 35 -3.06 9.46 0.46
C MET A 35 -3.33 10.60 -0.52
N GLY A 36 -4.55 10.66 -1.09
CA GLY A 36 -4.83 11.53 -2.24
C GLY A 36 -4.62 13.03 -1.99
N ALA A 37 -4.82 13.52 -0.77
CA ALA A 37 -4.72 14.94 -0.44
C ALA A 37 -3.27 15.44 -0.26
N SER A 38 -2.38 14.56 0.22
CA SER A 38 -1.01 14.93 0.63
C SER A 38 0.06 14.25 -0.22
N SER A 39 -0.30 13.25 -1.02
CA SER A 39 0.64 12.32 -1.65
C SER A 39 1.55 11.60 -0.64
N TYR A 40 1.11 11.50 0.62
CA TYR A 40 1.83 10.72 1.62
C TYR A 40 1.83 9.25 1.20
N THR A 41 3.03 8.67 1.06
CA THR A 41 3.21 7.29 0.61
C THR A 41 3.53 6.37 1.78
N PHE A 42 2.78 5.28 1.89
CA PHE A 42 3.06 4.16 2.79
C PHE A 42 3.43 2.92 1.98
N ALA A 43 4.35 2.12 2.51
CA ALA A 43 4.80 0.89 1.87
C ALA A 43 5.08 -0.20 2.91
N CYS A 44 4.64 -1.43 2.64
CA CYS A 44 5.03 -2.58 3.47
C CYS A 44 5.17 -3.86 2.65
N ALA A 45 6.06 -4.74 3.10
CA ALA A 45 6.22 -6.07 2.54
C ALA A 45 5.17 -7.04 3.11
N THR A 46 4.67 -7.92 2.26
CA THR A 46 3.67 -8.95 2.55
C THR A 46 4.08 -10.27 1.90
N PRO A 47 3.70 -11.42 2.50
CA PRO A 47 4.03 -12.75 1.96
C PRO A 47 3.28 -13.09 0.68
N ALA A 48 2.10 -12.50 0.47
CA ALA A 48 1.21 -12.79 -0.65
C ALA A 48 0.38 -11.54 -1.02
N LYS A 49 -0.43 -11.66 -2.09
CA LYS A 49 -1.39 -10.63 -2.51
C LYS A 49 -2.83 -11.04 -2.15
N THR A 50 -3.04 -11.60 -0.96
CA THR A 50 -4.37 -12.06 -0.53
C THR A 50 -5.25 -10.91 -0.09
N MET A 51 -6.56 -11.13 0.03
CA MET A 51 -7.49 -10.13 0.57
C MET A 51 -7.10 -9.69 1.99
N GLU A 52 -6.58 -10.60 2.81
CA GLU A 52 -6.10 -10.26 4.15
C GLU A 52 -4.89 -9.31 4.10
N ASP A 53 -3.97 -9.53 3.15
CA ASP A 53 -2.82 -8.64 2.93
C ASP A 53 -3.27 -7.24 2.48
N TRP A 54 -4.27 -7.15 1.60
CA TRP A 54 -4.86 -5.87 1.18
C TRP A 54 -5.48 -5.12 2.35
N LEU A 55 -6.34 -5.78 3.12
CA LEU A 55 -7.03 -5.17 4.27
C LEU A 55 -6.03 -4.76 5.35
N GLY A 56 -5.04 -5.60 5.63
CA GLY A 56 -3.97 -5.32 6.57
C GLY A 56 -3.11 -4.12 6.13
N GLY A 57 -2.76 -4.05 4.85
CA GLY A 57 -2.03 -2.91 4.27
C GLY A 57 -2.78 -1.59 4.44
N ILE A 58 -4.07 -1.57 4.10
CA ILE A 58 -4.94 -0.39 4.27
C ILE A 58 -5.05 0.01 5.75
N ALA A 59 -5.31 -0.95 6.63
CA ALA A 59 -5.44 -0.68 8.06
C ALA A 59 -4.14 -0.07 8.62
N ARG A 60 -2.98 -0.62 8.24
CA ARG A 60 -1.68 -0.09 8.66
C ARG A 60 -1.46 1.32 8.14
N ALA A 61 -1.70 1.58 6.86
CA ALA A 61 -1.54 2.90 6.25
C ALA A 61 -2.34 4.02 6.96
N LEU A 62 -3.48 3.68 7.57
CA LEU A 62 -4.33 4.62 8.30
C LEU A 62 -3.97 4.80 9.78
N THR A 63 -2.98 4.06 10.29
CA THR A 63 -2.60 4.06 11.72
C THR A 63 -1.17 4.52 11.99
N VAL A 64 -0.40 4.82 10.93
CA VAL A 64 0.94 5.43 11.02
C VAL A 64 0.90 6.95 11.09
#